data_AF-A0A2U1TB35-F1
#
_entry.id   AF-A0A2U1TB35-F1
#
_cell.length_a   1.000
_cell.length_b   1.000
_cell.length_c   1.000
_cell.angle_alpha   90.00
_cell.angle_beta   90.00
_cell.angle_gamma   90.00
#
_symmetry.space_group_name_H-M   'P 1'
#
loop_
_entity.id
_entity.type
_entity.pdbx_description
1 polymer ?
#
loop_
_entity_poly.entity_id
_entity_poly.type
_entity_poly.pdbx_seq_one_letter_code
_entity_poly.pdbx_strand_id
1 'polypeptide(L)'
;MTEAHHINEWVAHEGCTDLADGILLCPYHHTLVHTFGYRVVRIEGEYYLIPPPGENGERIPIRMPSKSPLEKERLRLAGIKAATEAADAAARAAAGRGSAGTGIADGAGDRAVRPGGQGPGESSAYLPTQHTRTA
;
A
#
# COMPACT_ATOMS: atom_id res chain seq x y z
N MET A 1 -29.85 -4.24 -6.05
CA MET A 1 -29.41 -3.47 -7.22
C MET A 1 -28.16 -2.70 -6.87
N THR A 2 -27.26 -2.48 -7.83
CA THR A 2 -26.03 -1.70 -7.65
C THR A 2 -25.91 -0.68 -8.78
N GLU A 3 -25.25 0.43 -8.50
CA GLU A 3 -25.06 1.57 -9.41
C GLU A 3 -23.56 1.88 -9.46
N ALA A 4 -23.07 2.21 -10.66
CA ALA A 4 -21.70 2.61 -10.86
C ALA A 4 -21.52 4.07 -10.46
N HIS A 5 -20.51 4.32 -9.63
CA HIS A 5 -20.14 5.64 -9.14
C HIS A 5 -18.64 5.85 -9.38
N HIS A 6 -18.24 7.03 -9.86
CA HIS A 6 -16.82 7.38 -9.99
C HIS A 6 -16.37 8.06 -8.70
N ILE A 7 -15.24 7.61 -8.15
CA ILE A 7 -14.71 8.10 -6.87
C ILE A 7 -14.28 9.57 -7.01
N ASN A 8 -13.58 9.92 -8.08
CA ASN A 8 -13.38 11.31 -8.47
C ASN A 8 -14.54 11.77 -9.36
N GLU A 9 -15.41 12.60 -8.81
CA GLU A 9 -16.57 13.11 -9.53
C GLU A 9 -16.17 13.86 -10.81
N TRP A 10 -16.69 13.42 -11.96
CA TRP A 10 -16.40 14.01 -13.27
C TRP A 10 -16.70 15.52 -13.32
N VAL A 11 -17.89 15.93 -12.83
CA VAL A 11 -18.36 17.32 -12.86
C VAL A 11 -17.55 18.24 -11.93
N ALA A 12 -17.19 17.75 -10.74
CA ALA A 12 -16.53 18.57 -9.72
C ALA A 12 -14.99 18.57 -9.83
N HIS A 13 -14.42 17.57 -10.49
CA HIS A 13 -12.97 17.31 -10.46
C HIS A 13 -12.35 17.04 -11.85
N GLU A 14 -13.07 17.28 -12.95
CA GLU A 14 -12.62 16.97 -14.33
C GLU A 14 -12.16 15.51 -14.47
N GLY A 15 -12.72 14.62 -13.64
CA GLY A 15 -12.24 13.25 -13.49
C GLY A 15 -12.30 12.47 -14.81
N CYS A 16 -11.26 11.69 -15.12
CA CYS A 16 -11.32 10.78 -16.26
C CYS A 16 -12.37 9.69 -16.00
N THR A 17 -13.10 9.26 -17.03
CA THR A 17 -13.99 8.08 -16.96
C THR A 17 -13.14 6.81 -17.00
N ASP A 18 -12.39 6.56 -15.92
CA ASP A 18 -11.55 5.38 -15.76
C ASP A 18 -12.26 4.34 -14.89
N LEU A 19 -12.38 3.11 -15.40
CA LEU A 19 -12.91 1.97 -14.64
C LEU A 19 -12.07 1.69 -13.39
N ALA A 20 -10.78 2.01 -13.40
CA ALA A 20 -9.91 1.88 -12.24
C ALA A 20 -10.27 2.84 -11.11
N ASP A 21 -11.10 3.87 -11.37
CA ASP A 21 -11.60 4.83 -10.39
C ASP A 21 -13.12 4.69 -10.12
N GLY A 22 -13.71 3.59 -10.61
CA GLY A 22 -15.11 3.26 -10.37
C GLY A 22 -15.33 2.42 -9.10
N ILE A 23 -16.46 2.62 -8.43
CA ILE A 23 -16.97 1.78 -7.35
C ILE A 23 -18.45 1.45 -7.57
N LEU A 24 -18.85 0.24 -7.19
CA LEU A 24 -20.24 -0.19 -7.20
C LEU A 24 -20.90 0.07 -5.84
N LEU A 25 -21.92 0.93 -5.82
CA LEU A 25 -22.69 1.29 -4.62
C LEU A 25 -24.12 0.75 -4.72
N CYS A 26 -24.82 0.65 -3.58
CA CYS A 26 -26.27 0.50 -3.62
C CYS A 26 -26.93 1.89 -3.75
N PRO A 27 -28.19 1.98 -4.22
CA PRO A 27 -28.84 3.27 -4.46
C PRO A 27 -28.81 4.23 -3.25
N TYR A 28 -28.97 3.67 -2.03
CA TYR A 28 -28.87 4.44 -0.79
C TYR A 28 -27.49 5.10 -0.62
N HIS A 29 -26.40 4.33 -0.73
CA HIS A 29 -25.06 4.89 -0.57
C HIS A 29 -24.65 5.77 -1.75
N HIS A 30 -25.18 5.51 -2.95
CA HIS A 30 -24.95 6.37 -4.10
C HIS A 30 -25.56 7.76 -3.89
N THR A 31 -26.77 7.81 -3.31
CA THR A 31 -27.43 9.07 -2.94
C THR A 31 -26.67 9.81 -1.83
N LEU A 32 -26.11 9.10 -0.84
CA LEU A 32 -25.29 9.73 0.20
C LEU A 32 -24.13 10.52 -0.39
N VAL A 33 -23.44 9.95 -1.39
CA VAL A 33 -22.29 10.61 -2.02
C VAL A 33 -22.73 11.81 -2.84
N HIS A 34 -23.73 11.65 -3.71
CA HIS A 34 -24.15 12.73 -4.61
C HIS A 34 -24.92 13.88 -3.94
N THR A 35 -25.67 13.60 -2.87
CA THR A 35 -26.60 14.58 -2.29
C THR A 35 -26.17 15.06 -0.92
N PHE A 36 -25.62 14.17 -0.09
CA PHE A 36 -25.42 14.43 1.33
C PHE A 36 -23.96 14.75 1.71
N GLY A 37 -23.11 15.01 0.71
CA GLY A 37 -21.73 15.48 0.92
C GLY A 37 -20.78 14.42 1.47
N TYR A 38 -21.15 13.14 1.38
CA TYR A 38 -20.22 12.05 1.63
C TYR A 38 -19.23 11.92 0.48
N ARG A 39 -18.03 11.40 0.76
CA ARG A 39 -17.00 11.13 -0.26
C ARG A 39 -16.49 9.73 -0.12
N VAL A 40 -16.24 9.04 -1.24
CA VAL A 40 -15.48 7.79 -1.23
C VAL A 40 -14.01 8.13 -1.43
N VAL A 41 -13.12 7.46 -0.71
CA VAL A 41 -11.68 7.54 -0.94
C VAL A 41 -11.08 6.14 -0.97
N ARG A 42 -9.99 5.97 -1.73
CA ARG A 42 -9.20 4.74 -1.76
C ARG A 42 -7.85 5.00 -1.11
N ILE A 43 -7.51 4.22 -0.08
CA ILE A 43 -6.26 4.30 0.66
C ILE A 43 -5.65 2.90 0.69
N GLU A 44 -4.46 2.73 0.13
CA GLU A 44 -3.73 1.44 0.11
C GLU A 44 -4.55 0.25 -0.43
N GLY A 45 -5.42 0.51 -1.42
CA GLY A 45 -6.29 -0.50 -2.03
C GLY A 45 -7.60 -0.78 -1.27
N GLU A 46 -7.80 -0.15 -0.11
CA GLU A 46 -9.02 -0.24 0.68
C GLU A 46 -9.90 1.01 0.47
N TYR A 47 -11.22 0.81 0.55
CA TYR A 47 -12.19 1.89 0.35
C TYR A 47 -12.75 2.38 1.68
N TYR A 48 -12.94 3.70 1.76
CA TYR A 48 -13.49 4.38 2.92
C TYR A 48 -14.56 5.38 2.49
N LEU A 49 -15.62 5.47 3.29
CA LEU A 49 -16.63 6.51 3.20
C LEU A 49 -16.28 7.61 4.19
N ILE A 50 -16.08 8.81 3.69
CA ILE A 50 -15.80 10.02 4.46
C ILE A 50 -17.12 10.77 4.64
N PRO A 51 -17.60 10.98 5.87
CA PRO A 51 -18.81 11.76 6.10
C PRO A 51 -18.59 13.26 5.84
N PRO A 52 -19.66 14.04 5.66
CA PRO A 52 -19.60 15.49 5.79
C PRO A 52 -19.03 15.88 7.17
N PRO A 53 -18.46 17.09 7.33
CA PRO A 53 -17.84 17.49 8.58
C PRO A 53 -18.90 17.57 9.68
N GLY A 54 -18.62 16.97 10.85
CA GLY A 54 -19.48 17.09 12.04
C GLY A 54 -19.43 18.49 12.67
N GLU A 55 -20.10 18.69 13.81
CA GLU A 55 -20.16 19.98 14.51
C GLU A 55 -18.77 20.57 14.83
N ASN A 56 -17.80 19.71 15.16
CA ASN A 56 -16.41 20.09 15.45
C ASN A 56 -15.49 20.01 14.21
N GLY A 57 -16.04 19.80 13.02
CA GLY A 57 -15.28 19.65 11.77
C GLY A 57 -14.63 18.28 11.57
N GLU A 58 -14.81 17.32 12.48
CA GLU A 58 -14.21 16.00 12.35
C GLU A 58 -14.80 15.21 11.16
N ARG A 59 -13.98 14.33 10.61
CA ARG A 59 -14.37 13.36 9.59
C ARG A 59 -13.75 12.02 9.93
N ILE A 60 -14.53 11.14 10.54
CA ILE A 60 -14.06 9.78 10.87
C ILE A 60 -14.29 8.89 9.65
N PRO A 61 -13.22 8.34 9.01
CA PRO A 61 -13.38 7.45 7.87
C PRO A 61 -14.06 6.15 8.25
N ILE A 62 -15.08 5.74 7.48
CA ILE A 62 -15.81 4.49 7.68
C ILE A 62 -15.34 3.48 6.64
N ARG A 63 -14.75 2.36 7.06
CA ARG A 63 -14.27 1.33 6.13
C ARG A 63 -15.43 0.70 5.34
N MET A 64 -15.23 0.51 4.04
CA MET A 64 -16.19 -0.07 3.09
C MET A 64 -15.71 -1.44 2.58
N PRO A 65 -15.91 -2.54 3.34
CA PRO A 65 -15.52 -3.87 2.86
C PRO A 65 -16.36 -4.29 1.64
N SER A 66 -15.71 -4.95 0.68
CA SER A 66 -16.39 -5.48 -0.50
C SER A 66 -17.50 -6.48 -0.13
N LYS A 67 -18.65 -6.35 -0.79
CA LYS A 67 -19.75 -7.32 -0.68
C LYS A 67 -19.66 -8.45 -1.72
N SER A 68 -18.74 -8.37 -2.68
CA SER A 68 -18.55 -9.40 -3.70
C SER A 68 -18.05 -10.71 -3.07
N PRO A 69 -18.74 -11.85 -3.28
CA PRO A 69 -18.25 -13.15 -2.81
C PRO A 69 -16.88 -13.52 -3.42
N LEU A 70 -16.67 -13.20 -4.70
CA LEU A 70 -15.41 -13.47 -5.39
C LEU A 70 -14.24 -12.67 -4.81
N GLU A 71 -14.49 -11.40 -4.47
CA GLU A 71 -13.43 -10.57 -3.88
C GLU A 71 -13.08 -11.06 -2.46
N LYS A 72 -14.08 -11.46 -1.68
CA LYS A 72 -13.85 -12.08 -0.36
C LYS A 72 -13.02 -13.35 -0.48
N GLU A 73 -13.31 -14.20 -1.45
CA GLU A 73 -12.54 -15.42 -1.69
C GLU A 73 -11.12 -15.11 -2.18
N ARG A 74 -10.95 -14.14 -3.08
CA ARG A 74 -9.64 -13.66 -3.52
C ARG A 74 -8.78 -13.21 -2.34
N LEU A 75 -9.35 -12.42 -1.43
CA LEU A 75 -8.65 -11.95 -0.22
C LEU A 75 -8.32 -13.10 0.73
N ARG A 76 -9.23 -14.07 0.92
CA ARG A 76 -8.98 -15.29 1.72
C ARG A 76 -7.80 -16.08 1.15
N LEU A 77 -7.81 -16.36 -0.15
CA LEU A 77 -6.75 -17.11 -0.84
C LEU A 77 -5.42 -16.34 -0.84
N ALA A 78 -5.46 -15.02 -1.01
CA ALA A 78 -4.26 -14.18 -0.90
C ALA A 78 -3.64 -14.24 0.51
N GLY A 79 -4.48 -14.25 1.57
CA GLY A 79 -4.02 -14.42 2.94
C GLY A 79 -3.35 -15.77 3.19
N ILE A 80 -3.95 -16.86 2.67
CA ILE A 80 -3.34 -18.20 2.74
C ILE A 80 -2.01 -18.23 1.99
N LYS A 81 -1.96 -17.70 0.77
CA LYS A 81 -0.74 -17.63 -0.05
C LYS A 81 0.37 -16.86 0.66
N ALA A 82 0.07 -15.68 1.20
CA ALA A 82 1.05 -14.87 1.92
C ALA A 82 1.58 -15.61 3.16
N ALA A 83 0.72 -16.32 3.90
CA ALA A 83 1.13 -17.12 5.04
C ALA A 83 2.04 -18.29 4.63
N THR A 84 1.72 -18.99 3.53
CA THR A 84 2.58 -20.08 3.03
C THR A 84 3.93 -19.56 2.56
N GLU A 85 3.96 -18.43 1.84
CA GLU A 85 5.20 -17.82 1.37
C GLU A 85 6.08 -17.33 2.54
N ALA A 86 5.47 -16.77 3.58
CA ALA A 86 6.17 -16.37 4.79
C ALA A 86 6.77 -17.58 5.54
N ALA A 87 6.03 -18.70 5.62
CA ALA A 87 6.51 -19.93 6.23
C ALA A 87 7.71 -20.51 5.46
N ASP A 88 7.64 -20.57 4.13
CA ASP A 88 8.73 -21.03 3.27
C ASP A 88 9.98 -20.14 3.42
N ALA A 89 9.79 -18.81 3.46
CA ALA A 89 10.88 -17.87 3.68
C ALA A 89 11.54 -18.07 5.06
N ALA A 90 10.75 -18.31 6.10
CA ALA A 90 11.26 -18.59 7.45
C ALA A 90 12.05 -19.91 7.49
N ALA A 91 11.55 -20.97 6.84
CA ALA A 91 12.24 -22.25 6.75
C ALA A 91 13.58 -22.13 6.02
N ARG A 92 13.62 -21.40 4.89
CA ARG A 92 14.87 -21.11 4.17
C ARG A 92 15.86 -20.30 5.00
N ALA A 93 15.38 -19.30 5.73
CA ALA A 93 16.23 -18.50 6.63
C ALA A 93 16.79 -19.34 7.80
N ALA A 94 16.04 -20.32 8.30
CA ALA A 94 16.52 -21.25 9.31
C ALA A 94 17.58 -22.20 8.74
N ALA A 95 17.37 -22.74 7.54
CA ALA A 95 18.34 -23.61 6.86
C ALA A 95 19.66 -22.86 6.54
N GLY A 96 19.59 -21.59 6.15
CA GLY A 96 20.77 -20.75 5.87
C GLY A 96 21.61 -20.40 7.10
N ARG A 97 21.08 -20.57 8.32
CA ARG A 97 21.84 -20.39 9.58
C ARG A 97 22.60 -21.65 10.02
N GLY A 98 22.33 -22.80 9.39
CA GLY A 98 22.88 -24.12 9.79
C GLY A 98 24.21 -24.52 9.15
N SER A 99 24.85 -23.67 8.34
CA SER A 99 26.13 -23.99 7.67
C SER A 99 27.36 -23.23 8.20
N ALA A 100 27.29 -22.64 9.40
CA ALA A 100 28.50 -22.27 10.14
C ALA A 100 29.17 -23.56 10.63
N GLY A 101 30.02 -24.13 9.77
CA GLY A 101 30.70 -25.40 10.00
C GLY A 101 31.44 -25.44 11.33
N THR A 102 31.33 -26.59 11.99
CA THR A 102 32.26 -27.03 13.04
C THR A 102 33.65 -27.16 12.42
N GLY A 103 34.36 -26.05 12.31
CA GLY A 103 35.80 -26.04 12.01
C GLY A 103 36.54 -26.48 13.26
N ILE A 104 37.01 -27.73 13.29
CA ILE A 104 38.07 -28.14 14.21
C ILE A 104 39.30 -27.32 13.83
N ALA A 105 39.71 -26.42 14.73
CA ALA A 105 40.88 -25.58 14.53
C ALA A 105 42.13 -26.32 14.99
N ASP A 106 42.96 -26.77 14.04
CA ASP A 106 44.39 -26.97 14.26
C ASP A 106 45.13 -25.75 13.71
N GLY A 107 45.86 -25.05 14.59
CA GLY A 107 46.51 -23.78 14.30
C GLY A 107 47.97 -23.92 13.85
N ALA A 108 48.45 -22.95 13.04
CA ALA A 108 49.77 -22.31 13.15
C ALA A 108 50.01 -21.28 12.02
N GLY A 109 50.34 -20.03 12.40
CA GLY A 109 51.11 -18.98 11.68
C GLY A 109 50.54 -18.43 10.36
N ASP A 110 50.66 -17.15 9.98
CA ASP A 110 51.63 -16.12 10.37
C ASP A 110 51.09 -14.71 10.02
N ARG A 111 51.75 -13.69 10.56
CA ARG A 111 51.30 -12.29 10.70
C ARG A 111 51.53 -11.38 9.47
N ALA A 112 50.73 -10.29 9.43
CA ALA A 112 50.96 -8.96 8.81
C ALA A 112 50.39 -8.77 7.37
N VAL A 113 49.84 -7.64 6.88
CA VAL A 113 49.95 -6.18 7.16
C VAL A 113 48.66 -5.48 6.65
N ARG A 114 48.23 -4.35 7.25
CA ARG A 114 47.32 -3.33 6.65
C ARG A 114 48.14 -2.17 6.08
N PRO A 115 47.73 -1.51 4.99
CA PRO A 115 46.90 -0.28 5.06
C PRO A 115 45.87 -0.23 3.90
N GLY A 116 44.83 0.59 3.81
CA GLY A 116 44.49 1.93 4.29
C GLY A 116 43.79 2.64 3.11
N GLY A 117 42.74 3.44 3.34
CA GLY A 117 42.17 4.31 2.29
C GLY A 117 40.68 4.58 2.39
N GLN A 118 40.33 5.72 2.97
CA GLN A 118 39.00 6.33 3.04
C GLN A 118 38.72 7.15 1.76
N GLY A 119 37.46 7.21 1.32
CA GLY A 119 37.02 8.22 0.36
C GLY A 119 35.48 8.27 0.23
N PRO A 120 34.82 9.41 0.52
CA PRO A 120 33.37 9.58 0.43
C PRO A 120 32.95 10.29 -0.86
N GLY A 121 31.67 10.17 -1.22
CA GLY A 121 30.99 11.04 -2.18
C GLY A 121 29.95 10.26 -2.99
N GLU A 122 28.74 10.73 -3.27
CA GLU A 122 28.04 11.95 -2.88
C GLU A 122 26.56 11.68 -3.20
N SER A 123 25.68 12.19 -2.35
CA SER A 123 24.24 12.22 -2.56
C SER A 123 23.89 13.17 -3.70
N SER A 124 23.07 12.74 -4.66
CA SER A 124 22.35 13.67 -5.53
C SER A 124 20.86 13.36 -5.47
N ALA A 125 20.19 14.09 -4.57
CA ALA A 125 18.74 14.19 -4.50
C ALA A 125 18.22 14.85 -5.79
N TYR A 126 17.22 14.23 -6.42
CA TYR A 126 16.46 14.86 -7.50
C TYR A 126 15.37 15.72 -6.86
N LEU A 127 15.45 17.04 -7.08
CA LEU A 127 14.43 18.02 -6.69
C LEU A 127 13.17 17.88 -7.58
N PRO A 128 11.95 18.06 -7.05
CA PRO A 128 10.75 18.13 -7.88
C PRO A 128 10.58 19.53 -8.51
N THR A 129 10.31 19.56 -9.81
CA THR A 129 9.97 20.77 -10.57
C THR A 129 8.60 21.29 -10.16
N GLN A 130 8.59 22.52 -9.66
CA GLN A 130 7.40 23.32 -9.35
C GLN A 130 6.87 23.98 -10.62
N HIS A 131 5.66 23.61 -11.05
CA HIS A 131 4.95 24.33 -12.11
C HIS A 131 4.08 25.42 -11.47
N THR A 132 4.46 26.66 -11.74
CA THR A 132 3.69 27.87 -11.42
C THR A 132 2.42 27.93 -12.28
N ARG A 133 1.26 28.05 -11.63
CA ARG A 133 -0.03 28.41 -12.26
C ARG A 133 0.00 29.90 -12.63
N THR A 134 -0.37 30.22 -13.87
CA THR A 134 -0.67 31.58 -14.30
C THR A 134 -2.16 31.86 -14.14
N ALA A 135 -2.46 33.13 -13.91
CA ALA A 135 -3.71 33.72 -13.41
C ALA A 135 -4.95 33.51 -14.30
#